data_AF-A0A0D0B7L0-F1
#
_entry.id   AF-A0A0D0B7L0-F1
#
_cell.length_a   1.000
_cell.length_b   1.000
_cell.length_c   1.000
_cell.angle_alpha   90.00
_cell.angle_beta   90.00
_cell.angle_gamma   90.00
#
_symmetry.space_group_name_H-M   'P 1'
#
loop_
_entity.id
_entity.type
_entity.pdbx_description
1 polymer ?
#
loop_
_entity_poly.entity_id
_entity_poly.type
_entity_poly.pdbx_seq_one_letter_code
_entity_poly.pdbx_strand_id
1 'polypeptide(L)'
;MRPQGSAIVDRTFFTTSYSRSPLSTPVRSALSYSKAVRFADDPSMPSTPNSSPFTSNPVFYDSDSDSETPAAPKNVDSNKNRGTPAVTESADSTEESDLIPKPNGEAGRPGRGGYNLQTALKWTSKRWKAVQGFIRTRVLATMDCSLPFSDQPLLRLQAIRDEAVTKYSFLNDYEDLWPVNDMIRSRLKYEKSCMKRKADAKLAEEAREKSKQRLTISVPASKRPHKDS
;
A
#
# COMPACT_ATOMS: atom_id res chain seq x y z
N MET A 1 -23.42 20.33 62.04
CA MET A 1 -22.02 20.12 62.47
C MET A 1 -21.70 18.63 62.41
N ARG A 2 -20.41 18.28 62.28
CA ARG A 2 -19.83 16.93 62.04
C ARG A 2 -20.06 16.33 60.64
N PRO A 3 -19.15 15.45 60.17
CA PRO A 3 -18.72 15.46 58.77
C PRO A 3 -18.99 14.16 58.01
N GLN A 4 -18.92 14.26 56.68
CA GLN A 4 -18.59 13.17 55.76
C GLN A 4 -17.27 13.58 55.08
N GLY A 5 -16.26 12.73 54.90
CA GLY A 5 -16.26 11.27 54.98
C GLY A 5 -15.33 10.75 53.89
N SER A 6 -14.05 11.13 53.93
CA SER A 6 -13.09 10.87 52.86
C SER A 6 -12.73 9.38 52.78
N ALA A 7 -13.04 8.73 51.66
CA ALA A 7 -12.61 7.38 51.35
C ALA A 7 -11.58 7.38 50.22
N ILE A 8 -10.31 7.24 50.58
CA ILE A 8 -9.23 6.84 49.67
C ILE A 8 -9.30 5.31 49.57
N VAL A 9 -9.24 4.75 48.37
CA VAL A 9 -9.15 3.29 48.17
C VAL A 9 -7.98 2.98 47.25
N ASP A 10 -7.03 2.19 47.76
CA ASP A 10 -5.77 1.93 47.08
C ASP A 10 -5.88 0.91 45.94
N ARG A 11 -5.44 1.36 44.76
CA ARG A 11 -4.37 0.76 43.97
C ARG A 11 -4.06 -0.73 44.23
N THR A 12 -4.64 -1.62 43.43
CA THR A 12 -4.08 -2.95 43.16
C THR A 12 -3.91 -3.15 41.65
N PHE A 13 -2.65 -3.25 41.20
CA PHE A 13 -2.32 -3.59 39.82
C PHE A 13 -2.12 -5.11 39.72
N PHE A 14 -2.92 -5.79 38.90
CA PHE A 14 -2.69 -7.21 38.59
C PHE A 14 -1.49 -7.35 37.63
N THR A 15 -0.40 -7.94 38.12
CA THR A 15 0.78 -8.24 37.31
C THR A 15 0.72 -9.67 36.77
N THR A 16 0.16 -9.86 35.58
CA THR A 16 0.20 -11.17 34.89
C THR A 16 1.52 -11.35 34.15
N SER A 17 2.43 -12.14 34.73
CA SER A 17 3.70 -12.52 34.11
C SER A 17 3.51 -13.61 33.05
N TYR A 18 3.41 -13.24 31.77
CA TYR A 18 3.41 -14.21 30.67
C TYR A 18 4.84 -14.60 30.28
N SER A 19 5.23 -15.83 30.63
CA SER A 19 6.54 -16.39 30.31
C SER A 19 6.74 -16.53 28.79
N ARG A 20 7.87 -16.01 28.27
CA ARG A 20 8.28 -16.21 26.88
C ARG A 20 9.50 -17.12 26.81
N SER A 21 9.27 -18.37 26.40
CA SER A 21 10.32 -19.30 26.00
C SER A 21 11.11 -18.76 24.78
N PRO A 22 12.44 -18.84 24.75
CA PRO A 22 13.25 -18.40 23.62
C PRO A 22 13.71 -19.55 22.69
N LEU A 23 14.23 -19.14 21.53
CA LEU A 23 15.10 -19.88 20.59
C LEU A 23 14.51 -21.04 19.75
N SER A 24 14.30 -20.74 18.47
CA SER A 24 14.96 -21.50 17.39
C SER A 24 15.09 -20.61 16.14
N THR A 25 16.32 -20.37 15.68
CA THR A 25 16.62 -19.62 14.44
C THR A 25 17.67 -20.37 13.64
N PRO A 26 17.46 -20.65 12.34
CA PRO A 26 18.43 -21.36 11.53
C PRO A 26 19.68 -20.50 11.26
N VAL A 27 20.84 -21.15 11.32
CA VAL A 27 22.14 -20.57 10.99
C VAL A 27 22.18 -20.15 9.51
N ARG A 28 22.51 -18.88 9.25
CA ARG A 28 22.89 -18.41 7.91
C ARG A 28 24.40 -18.19 7.86
N SER A 29 25.11 -19.03 7.12
CA SER A 29 26.54 -18.90 6.87
C SER A 29 26.86 -17.58 6.16
N ALA A 30 27.84 -16.85 6.68
CA ALA A 30 28.34 -15.63 6.05
C ALA A 30 29.38 -15.98 4.98
N LEU A 31 29.07 -15.72 3.71
CA LEU A 31 30.08 -15.71 2.66
C LEU A 31 30.86 -14.39 2.75
N SER A 32 32.13 -14.52 3.15
CA SER A 32 33.09 -13.41 3.17
C SER A 32 33.41 -12.97 1.74
N TYR A 33 33.05 -11.74 1.38
CA TYR A 33 33.51 -11.13 0.13
C TYR A 33 34.68 -10.20 0.41
N SER A 34 35.90 -10.74 0.27
CA SER A 34 37.14 -10.01 0.48
C SER A 34 37.36 -8.97 -0.63
N LYS A 35 37.47 -7.71 -0.20
CA LYS A 35 37.72 -6.54 -1.04
C LYS A 35 39.14 -6.57 -1.62
N ALA A 36 39.28 -6.77 -2.92
CA ALA A 36 40.53 -6.60 -3.64
C ALA A 36 40.54 -5.25 -4.38
N VAL A 37 41.47 -4.37 -4.01
CA VAL A 37 41.78 -3.14 -4.74
C VAL A 37 43.04 -3.42 -5.55
N ARG A 38 43.02 -3.17 -6.87
CA ARG A 38 44.23 -3.03 -7.67
C ARG A 38 44.11 -1.83 -8.59
N PHE A 39 45.04 -0.90 -8.43
CA PHE A 39 45.38 0.10 -9.43
C PHE A 39 46.13 -0.59 -10.58
N ALA A 40 45.85 -0.17 -11.80
CA ALA A 40 46.71 -0.28 -12.97
C ALA A 40 46.28 0.80 -13.98
N ASP A 41 47.24 1.30 -14.75
CA ASP A 41 47.19 2.58 -15.46
C ASP A 41 46.27 2.65 -16.70
N ASP A 42 45.86 3.87 -17.02
CA ASP A 42 45.36 4.32 -18.33
C ASP A 42 46.57 4.47 -19.29
N PRO A 43 46.48 3.96 -20.54
CA PRO A 43 46.22 4.92 -21.61
C PRO A 43 45.31 4.42 -22.75
N SER A 44 44.50 5.37 -23.24
CA SER A 44 43.99 5.52 -24.63
C SER A 44 42.52 5.16 -24.87
N MET A 45 41.72 6.21 -25.07
CA MET A 45 40.47 6.13 -25.85
C MET A 45 40.72 5.63 -27.29
N PRO A 46 39.67 5.08 -27.92
CA PRO A 46 39.16 5.77 -29.11
C PRO A 46 37.65 6.08 -29.04
N SER A 47 37.28 7.25 -29.56
CA SER A 47 35.90 7.71 -29.70
C SER A 47 35.13 6.95 -30.78
N THR A 48 33.88 6.58 -30.54
CA THR A 48 32.81 6.68 -31.56
C THR A 48 31.47 7.02 -30.89
N PRO A 49 30.64 7.88 -31.51
CA PRO A 49 29.25 8.07 -31.11
C PRO A 49 28.35 7.06 -31.85
N ASN A 50 27.29 6.58 -31.21
CA ASN A 50 26.14 6.12 -31.99
C ASN A 50 24.81 6.34 -31.26
N SER A 51 23.98 7.21 -31.84
CA SER A 51 22.55 7.26 -31.57
C SER A 51 21.92 5.94 -32.02
N SER A 52 20.97 5.40 -31.26
CA SER A 52 20.02 4.43 -31.82
C SER A 52 18.59 4.90 -31.55
N PRO A 53 17.76 5.09 -32.59
CA PRO A 53 16.45 5.71 -32.46
C PRO A 53 15.35 4.71 -32.12
N PHE A 54 14.24 5.30 -31.68
CA PHE A 54 12.91 4.72 -31.61
C PHE A 54 12.45 4.15 -32.97
N THR A 55 12.15 2.84 -33.05
CA THR A 55 11.37 2.24 -34.16
C THR A 55 10.41 1.15 -33.70
N SER A 56 9.15 1.37 -34.10
CA SER A 56 7.99 0.48 -34.29
C SER A 56 8.00 -0.98 -33.80
N ASN A 57 6.99 -1.30 -32.98
CA ASN A 57 6.38 -2.63 -32.96
C ASN A 57 5.73 -2.93 -34.33
N PRO A 58 5.94 -4.10 -34.94
CA PRO A 58 5.10 -4.57 -36.04
C PRO A 58 3.76 -5.08 -35.51
N VAL A 59 2.68 -4.68 -36.17
CA VAL A 59 1.34 -5.25 -35.98
C VAL A 59 1.29 -6.58 -36.72
N PHE A 60 1.02 -7.67 -36.00
CA PHE A 60 0.59 -8.93 -36.63
C PHE A 60 -0.93 -9.02 -36.46
N TYR A 61 -1.64 -8.84 -37.56
CA TYR A 61 -3.02 -9.28 -37.70
C TYR A 61 -2.98 -10.67 -38.31
N ASP A 62 -3.47 -11.66 -37.57
CA ASP A 62 -3.83 -12.97 -38.13
C ASP A 62 -5.36 -13.03 -38.23
N SER A 63 -5.85 -13.24 -39.44
CA SER A 63 -7.26 -13.45 -39.76
C SER A 63 -7.44 -14.88 -40.22
N ASP A 64 -8.28 -15.64 -39.53
CA ASP A 64 -8.94 -16.88 -39.98
C ASP A 64 -9.91 -17.32 -38.87
N SER A 65 -11.01 -18.05 -39.07
CA SER A 65 -11.90 -18.23 -40.23
C SER A 65 -13.19 -18.90 -39.68
N ASP A 66 -14.33 -18.56 -40.30
CA ASP A 66 -15.65 -19.22 -40.33
C ASP A 66 -16.05 -20.33 -39.33
N SER A 67 -17.26 -20.21 -38.74
CA SER A 67 -18.41 -21.11 -39.06
C SER A 67 -19.69 -20.89 -38.23
N GLU A 68 -20.84 -21.18 -38.86
CA GLU A 68 -22.17 -21.38 -38.25
C GLU A 68 -22.36 -22.84 -37.71
N THR A 69 -23.49 -23.34 -37.18
CA THR A 69 -24.90 -22.88 -37.03
C THR A 69 -25.50 -23.42 -35.70
N PRO A 70 -26.73 -23.07 -35.26
CA PRO A 70 -27.19 -23.35 -33.89
C PRO A 70 -27.84 -24.74 -33.69
N ALA A 71 -27.86 -25.22 -32.44
CA ALA A 71 -28.76 -26.30 -32.02
C ALA A 71 -29.13 -26.23 -30.52
N ALA A 72 -30.44 -26.11 -30.26
CA ALA A 72 -31.12 -26.62 -29.07
C ALA A 72 -32.05 -27.78 -29.57
N PRO A 73 -32.96 -28.42 -28.79
CA PRO A 73 -33.35 -28.16 -27.39
C PRO A 73 -33.74 -29.44 -26.55
N LYS A 74 -34.38 -29.21 -25.39
CA LYS A 74 -35.35 -30.07 -24.65
C LYS A 74 -34.80 -31.18 -23.71
N ASN A 75 -35.11 -31.05 -22.41
CA ASN A 75 -36.15 -31.90 -21.81
C ASN A 75 -36.86 -31.19 -20.64
N VAL A 76 -38.04 -31.70 -20.26
CA VAL A 76 -38.99 -31.14 -19.31
C VAL A 76 -39.00 -31.91 -17.97
N ASP A 77 -39.40 -31.27 -16.87
CA ASP A 77 -40.71 -31.55 -16.28
C ASP A 77 -41.17 -30.44 -15.31
N SER A 78 -42.45 -30.45 -14.98
CA SER A 78 -43.17 -29.45 -14.20
C SER A 78 -43.34 -29.88 -12.74
N ASN A 79 -43.32 -28.92 -11.81
CA ASN A 79 -44.15 -29.07 -10.62
C ASN A 79 -44.82 -27.74 -10.25
N LYS A 80 -46.13 -27.79 -10.06
CA LYS A 80 -47.02 -26.63 -9.94
C LYS A 80 -47.84 -26.76 -8.67
N ASN A 81 -47.46 -26.02 -7.63
CA ASN A 81 -48.23 -25.80 -6.41
C ASN A 81 -47.60 -24.64 -5.64
N ARG A 82 -48.32 -23.79 -4.90
CA ARG A 82 -49.74 -23.39 -4.93
C ARG A 82 -49.76 -22.03 -4.23
N GLY A 83 -50.47 -21.03 -4.76
CA GLY A 83 -50.18 -19.64 -4.41
C GLY A 83 -50.66 -19.18 -3.02
N THR A 84 -50.06 -18.08 -2.56
CA THR A 84 -50.67 -17.13 -1.62
C THR A 84 -50.22 -15.72 -2.01
N PRO A 85 -51.13 -14.75 -2.24
CA PRO A 85 -50.75 -13.38 -2.56
C PRO A 85 -50.52 -12.57 -1.27
N ALA A 86 -49.29 -12.13 -1.05
CA ALA A 86 -48.96 -11.12 -0.05
C ALA A 86 -48.20 -9.99 -0.73
N VAL A 87 -48.89 -8.87 -0.93
CA VAL A 87 -48.30 -7.64 -1.47
C VAL A 87 -47.37 -7.06 -0.40
N THR A 88 -46.07 -7.10 -0.68
CA THR A 88 -45.10 -6.17 -0.08
C THR A 88 -44.25 -5.64 -1.20
N GLU A 89 -44.59 -4.42 -1.62
CA GLU A 89 -43.89 -3.65 -2.63
C GLU A 89 -42.54 -3.18 -2.07
N SER A 90 -41.53 -4.05 -2.10
CA SER A 90 -40.15 -3.56 -2.17
C SER A 90 -39.90 -3.14 -3.61
N ALA A 91 -40.27 -1.90 -3.92
CA ALA A 91 -39.70 -1.17 -5.05
C ALA A 91 -38.19 -1.02 -4.79
N ASP A 92 -37.42 -2.01 -5.25
CA ASP A 92 -36.01 -1.82 -5.54
C ASP A 92 -35.94 -0.90 -6.76
N SER A 93 -36.14 0.40 -6.52
CA SER A 93 -35.88 1.44 -7.51
C SER A 93 -34.38 1.50 -7.73
N THR A 94 -33.88 0.58 -8.54
CA THR A 94 -32.57 0.67 -9.17
C THR A 94 -32.62 1.84 -10.16
N GLU A 95 -32.60 3.05 -9.63
CA GLU A 95 -32.20 4.24 -10.36
C GLU A 95 -30.77 3.96 -10.84
N GLU A 96 -30.60 3.46 -12.08
CA GLU A 96 -29.29 3.36 -12.72
C GLU A 96 -28.73 4.78 -12.77
N SER A 97 -27.90 5.07 -11.77
CA SER A 97 -27.23 6.35 -11.68
C SER A 97 -26.23 6.38 -12.83
N ASP A 98 -26.31 7.38 -13.72
CA ASP A 98 -25.42 7.61 -14.88
C ASP A 98 -23.92 7.80 -14.50
N LEU A 99 -23.57 7.49 -13.25
CA LEU A 99 -22.27 7.60 -12.63
C LEU A 99 -21.36 6.45 -13.09
N ILE A 100 -20.10 6.76 -13.38
CA ILE A 100 -19.09 5.79 -13.75
C ILE A 100 -18.82 4.88 -12.53
N PRO A 101 -19.19 3.58 -12.59
CA PRO A 101 -19.12 2.70 -11.43
C PRO A 101 -17.68 2.33 -11.11
N LYS A 102 -17.46 1.82 -9.91
CA LYS A 102 -16.13 1.35 -9.51
C LYS A 102 -15.72 0.07 -10.27
N PRO A 103 -14.51 -0.01 -10.87
CA PRO A 103 -14.05 -1.24 -11.49
C PRO A 103 -13.88 -2.39 -10.48
N ASN A 104 -14.12 -3.61 -10.92
CA ASN A 104 -13.92 -4.81 -10.10
C ASN A 104 -12.46 -4.94 -9.60
N GLY A 105 -12.28 -5.13 -8.29
CA GLY A 105 -10.98 -5.43 -7.65
C GLY A 105 -10.40 -4.35 -6.72
N GLU A 106 -9.19 -4.58 -6.20
CA GLU A 106 -8.45 -3.57 -5.39
C GLU A 106 -7.55 -2.70 -6.28
N ALA A 107 -7.67 -1.37 -6.16
CA ALA A 107 -6.74 -0.43 -6.75
C ALA A 107 -5.28 -0.71 -6.31
N GLY A 108 -4.38 -0.82 -7.29
CA GLY A 108 -2.95 -1.08 -7.08
C GLY A 108 -2.55 -2.57 -7.07
N ARG A 109 -3.42 -3.49 -7.51
CA ARG A 109 -3.09 -4.93 -7.67
C ARG A 109 -3.34 -5.48 -9.09
N PRO A 110 -2.76 -4.90 -10.16
CA PRO A 110 -3.04 -5.28 -11.55
C PRO A 110 -2.77 -6.76 -11.88
N GLY A 111 -1.92 -7.47 -11.13
CA GLY A 111 -1.63 -8.89 -11.34
C GLY A 111 -2.37 -9.87 -10.41
N ARG A 112 -3.35 -9.42 -9.61
CA ARG A 112 -4.11 -10.28 -8.67
C ARG A 112 -5.60 -9.92 -8.59
N GLY A 113 -6.24 -9.71 -9.75
CA GLY A 113 -7.66 -9.35 -9.81
C GLY A 113 -7.98 -7.95 -9.28
N GLY A 114 -7.00 -7.03 -9.31
CA GLY A 114 -7.19 -5.61 -9.08
C GLY A 114 -6.85 -4.79 -10.33
N TYR A 115 -7.00 -3.47 -10.25
CA TYR A 115 -6.73 -2.56 -11.37
C TYR A 115 -5.65 -1.53 -11.04
N ASN A 116 -5.11 -0.87 -12.06
CA ASN A 116 -4.33 0.35 -11.89
C ASN A 116 -5.28 1.57 -11.94
N LEU A 117 -5.26 2.38 -10.89
CA LEU A 117 -6.16 3.53 -10.73
C LEU A 117 -6.01 4.57 -11.87
N GLN A 118 -4.79 4.77 -12.37
CA GLN A 118 -4.55 5.71 -13.46
C GLN A 118 -5.09 5.19 -14.81
N THR A 119 -4.98 3.88 -15.07
CA THR A 119 -5.51 3.28 -16.32
C THR A 119 -7.03 3.17 -16.31
N ALA A 120 -7.62 2.91 -15.14
CA ALA A 120 -9.08 2.83 -14.97
C ALA A 120 -9.77 4.18 -15.26
N LEU A 121 -9.22 5.28 -14.75
CA LEU A 121 -9.81 6.62 -14.93
C LEU A 121 -9.63 7.19 -16.34
N LYS A 122 -8.66 6.69 -17.13
CA LYS A 122 -8.29 7.20 -18.47
C LYS A 122 -8.01 8.72 -18.52
N TRP A 123 -7.70 9.35 -17.38
CA TRP A 123 -7.43 10.79 -17.31
C TRP A 123 -6.09 11.16 -17.96
N THR A 124 -6.03 12.38 -18.52
CA THR A 124 -4.78 12.97 -18.98
C THR A 124 -3.77 13.09 -17.83
N SER A 125 -2.47 12.96 -18.13
CA SER A 125 -1.40 13.05 -17.12
C SER A 125 -1.45 14.34 -16.30
N LYS A 126 -1.89 15.46 -16.92
CA LYS A 126 -2.13 16.75 -16.25
C LYS A 126 -3.29 16.67 -15.24
N ARG A 127 -4.45 16.13 -15.63
CA ARG A 127 -5.65 15.96 -14.78
C ARG A 127 -5.34 15.02 -13.61
N TRP A 128 -4.72 13.88 -13.88
CA TRP A 128 -4.24 12.93 -12.87
C TRP A 128 -3.33 13.59 -11.83
N LYS A 129 -2.24 14.26 -12.26
CA LYS A 129 -1.29 14.91 -11.35
C LYS A 129 -1.95 16.02 -10.52
N ALA A 130 -2.88 16.78 -11.09
CA ALA A 130 -3.61 17.83 -10.39
C ALA A 130 -4.45 17.28 -9.22
N VAL A 131 -5.34 16.32 -9.50
CA VAL A 131 -6.22 15.71 -8.49
C VAL A 131 -5.41 14.93 -7.45
N GLN A 132 -4.47 14.07 -7.89
CA GLN A 132 -3.64 13.27 -6.99
C GLN A 132 -2.74 14.16 -6.10
N GLY A 133 -2.23 15.28 -6.64
CA GLY A 133 -1.47 16.27 -5.89
C GLY A 133 -2.33 16.98 -4.83
N PHE A 134 -3.53 17.42 -5.20
CA PHE A 134 -4.48 18.04 -4.28
C PHE A 134 -4.86 17.10 -3.13
N ILE A 135 -5.31 15.88 -3.43
CA ILE A 135 -5.72 14.89 -2.42
C ILE A 135 -4.54 14.54 -1.52
N ARG A 136 -3.33 14.32 -2.07
CA ARG A 136 -2.12 14.08 -1.26
C ARG A 136 -1.88 15.19 -0.23
N THR A 137 -1.97 16.45 -0.64
CA THR A 137 -1.77 17.59 0.26
C THR A 137 -2.84 17.63 1.35
N ARG A 138 -4.11 17.39 1.01
CA ARG A 138 -5.21 17.39 2.00
C ARG A 138 -5.12 16.23 2.99
N VAL A 139 -4.82 15.01 2.54
CA VAL A 139 -4.59 13.85 3.42
C VAL A 139 -3.50 14.14 4.43
N LEU A 140 -2.35 14.67 3.98
CA LEU A 140 -1.21 14.99 4.84
C LEU A 140 -1.46 16.13 5.84
N ALA A 141 -2.36 17.06 5.50
CA ALA A 141 -2.69 18.20 6.36
C ALA A 141 -3.82 17.90 7.37
N THR A 142 -4.64 16.88 7.15
CA THR A 142 -5.92 16.71 7.88
C THR A 142 -6.21 15.32 8.43
N MET A 143 -5.53 14.27 7.97
CA MET A 143 -5.78 12.88 8.35
C MET A 143 -4.61 12.29 9.14
N ASP A 144 -4.89 11.38 10.08
CA ASP A 144 -3.84 10.62 10.73
C ASP A 144 -3.36 9.49 9.81
N CYS A 145 -2.12 9.59 9.34
CA CYS A 145 -1.50 8.59 8.47
C CYS A 145 -1.12 7.27 9.18
N SER A 146 -1.29 7.19 10.51
CA SER A 146 -1.11 5.95 11.28
C SER A 146 -2.30 4.97 11.12
N LEU A 147 -3.50 5.51 10.95
CA LEU A 147 -4.76 4.77 10.90
C LEU A 147 -5.10 4.29 9.47
N PRO A 148 -5.70 3.09 9.30
CA PRO A 148 -6.22 2.64 8.02
C PRO A 148 -7.44 3.46 7.59
N PHE A 149 -7.81 3.41 6.31
CA PHE A 149 -8.92 4.18 5.73
C PHE A 149 -10.25 4.02 6.49
N SER A 150 -10.58 2.81 6.95
CA SER A 150 -11.83 2.50 7.65
C SER A 150 -11.94 3.12 9.05
N ASP A 151 -10.80 3.40 9.70
CA ASP A 151 -10.75 3.94 11.06
C ASP A 151 -10.59 5.47 11.05
N GLN A 152 -10.62 6.10 9.86
CA GLN A 152 -10.54 7.55 9.72
C GLN A 152 -11.86 8.19 10.12
N PRO A 153 -11.84 9.35 10.81
CA PRO A 153 -13.05 10.09 11.13
C PRO A 153 -13.79 10.50 9.85
N LEU A 154 -15.04 10.05 9.71
CA LEU A 154 -15.87 10.26 8.50
C LEU A 154 -15.96 11.74 8.10
N LEU A 155 -16.04 12.65 9.07
CA LEU A 155 -16.06 14.10 8.83
C LEU A 155 -14.81 14.61 8.08
N ARG A 156 -13.62 14.02 8.31
CA ARG A 156 -12.39 14.37 7.57
C ARG A 156 -12.41 13.80 6.15
N LEU A 157 -12.92 12.58 5.97
CA LEU A 157 -13.11 11.98 4.65
C LEU A 157 -14.10 12.82 3.81
N GLN A 158 -15.22 13.21 4.40
CA GLN A 158 -16.24 14.04 3.76
C GLN A 158 -15.69 15.42 3.40
N ALA A 159 -15.01 16.12 4.32
CA ALA A 159 -14.37 17.39 3.99
C ALA A 159 -13.40 17.31 2.78
N ILE A 160 -12.59 16.24 2.68
CA ILE A 160 -11.69 16.04 1.51
C ILE A 160 -12.48 15.77 0.23
N ARG A 161 -13.59 15.01 0.31
CA ARG A 161 -14.49 14.75 -0.83
C ARG A 161 -15.15 16.03 -1.33
N ASP A 162 -15.77 16.78 -0.42
CA ASP A 162 -16.52 18.00 -0.72
C ASP A 162 -15.59 19.07 -1.32
N GLU A 163 -14.39 19.25 -0.75
CA GLU A 163 -13.38 20.14 -1.33
C GLU A 163 -12.87 19.66 -2.69
N ALA A 164 -12.72 18.34 -2.89
CA ALA A 164 -12.27 17.78 -4.16
C ALA A 164 -13.33 18.01 -5.26
N VAL A 165 -14.60 17.76 -4.97
CA VAL A 165 -15.74 18.03 -5.87
C VAL A 165 -15.86 19.52 -6.18
N THR A 166 -15.77 20.38 -5.15
CA THR A 166 -15.81 21.84 -5.30
C THR A 166 -14.71 22.34 -6.25
N LYS A 167 -13.53 21.71 -6.24
CA LYS A 167 -12.40 22.08 -7.09
C LYS A 167 -12.37 21.39 -8.46
N TYR A 168 -12.98 20.20 -8.55
CA TYR A 168 -12.95 19.32 -9.71
C TYR A 168 -14.34 18.73 -9.92
N SER A 169 -15.27 19.52 -10.45
CA SER A 169 -16.70 19.15 -10.59
C SER A 169 -16.94 17.84 -11.33
N PHE A 170 -16.09 17.48 -12.30
CA PHE A 170 -16.11 16.18 -13.00
C PHE A 170 -15.97 14.95 -12.08
N LEU A 171 -15.61 15.12 -10.81
CA LEU A 171 -15.57 14.01 -9.86
C LEU A 171 -16.98 13.51 -9.52
N ASN A 172 -18.00 14.36 -9.73
CA ASN A 172 -19.41 13.95 -9.61
C ASN A 172 -19.82 12.93 -10.67
N ASP A 173 -19.07 12.77 -11.77
CA ASP A 173 -19.32 11.76 -12.80
C ASP A 173 -19.00 10.33 -12.31
N TYR A 174 -18.57 10.15 -11.05
CA TYR A 174 -18.09 8.87 -10.50
C TYR A 174 -18.86 8.46 -9.24
N GLU A 175 -19.33 7.21 -9.24
CA GLU A 175 -20.06 6.58 -8.13
C GLU A 175 -19.27 6.69 -6.81
N ASP A 176 -19.93 7.05 -5.71
CA ASP A 176 -19.35 7.18 -4.36
C ASP A 176 -18.10 8.08 -4.24
N LEU A 177 -17.76 8.86 -5.28
CA LEU A 177 -16.46 9.49 -5.45
C LEU A 177 -15.31 8.47 -5.31
N TRP A 178 -15.48 7.25 -5.85
CA TRP A 178 -14.50 6.16 -5.78
C TRP A 178 -13.07 6.56 -6.21
N PRO A 179 -12.82 7.47 -7.18
CA PRO A 179 -11.47 7.91 -7.51
C PRO A 179 -10.80 8.64 -6.33
N VAL A 180 -11.57 9.47 -5.62
CA VAL A 180 -11.12 10.20 -4.42
C VAL A 180 -10.82 9.22 -3.29
N ASN A 181 -11.74 8.30 -3.04
CA ASN A 181 -11.60 7.28 -1.99
C ASN A 181 -10.35 6.41 -2.19
N ASP A 182 -10.10 5.96 -3.43
CA ASP A 182 -8.92 5.14 -3.75
C ASP A 182 -7.62 5.93 -3.67
N MET A 183 -7.61 7.23 -4.05
CA MET A 183 -6.42 8.08 -3.87
C MET A 183 -6.09 8.32 -2.39
N ILE A 184 -7.11 8.56 -1.55
CA ILE A 184 -6.94 8.67 -0.09
C ILE A 184 -6.39 7.36 0.48
N ARG A 185 -7.05 6.22 0.18
CA ARG A 185 -6.65 4.88 0.65
C ARG A 185 -5.22 4.53 0.22
N SER A 186 -4.86 4.86 -1.01
CA SER A 186 -3.50 4.69 -1.55
C SER A 186 -2.47 5.55 -0.80
N ARG A 187 -2.81 6.79 -0.44
CA ARG A 187 -1.88 7.66 0.32
C ARG A 187 -1.66 7.16 1.74
N LEU A 188 -2.73 6.82 2.47
CA LEU A 188 -2.62 6.29 3.84
C LEU A 188 -1.77 5.00 3.87
N LYS A 189 -2.01 4.08 2.93
CA LYS A 189 -1.23 2.84 2.76
C LYS A 189 0.26 3.12 2.49
N TYR A 190 0.57 4.13 1.66
CA TYR A 190 1.94 4.56 1.39
C TYR A 190 2.61 5.16 2.64
N GLU A 191 1.94 6.05 3.37
CA GLU A 191 2.52 6.71 4.54
C GLU A 191 2.80 5.75 5.68
N LYS A 192 1.85 4.85 5.99
CA LYS A 192 2.05 3.79 6.99
C LYS A 192 3.28 2.91 6.65
N SER A 193 3.47 2.60 5.37
CA SER A 193 4.66 1.90 4.87
C SER A 193 5.95 2.74 4.94
N CYS A 194 5.86 4.05 4.73
CA CYS A 194 6.97 5.00 4.89
C CYS A 194 7.42 5.09 6.36
N MET A 195 6.47 5.28 7.28
CA MET A 195 6.71 5.32 8.73
C MET A 195 7.36 4.03 9.23
N LYS A 196 6.81 2.87 8.84
CA LYS A 196 7.41 1.57 9.20
C LYS A 196 8.86 1.45 8.72
N ARG A 197 9.13 1.72 7.44
CA ARG A 197 10.51 1.64 6.89
C ARG A 197 11.48 2.59 7.59
N LYS A 198 11.04 3.78 8.01
CA LYS A 198 11.85 4.72 8.81
C LYS A 198 12.16 4.17 10.20
N ALA A 199 11.19 3.55 10.87
CA ALA A 199 11.38 2.92 12.18
C ALA A 199 12.34 1.71 12.08
N ASP A 200 12.13 0.84 11.10
CA ASP A 200 12.98 -0.32 10.83
C ASP A 200 14.43 0.10 10.51
N ALA A 201 14.62 1.17 9.70
CA ALA A 201 15.93 1.72 9.38
C ALA A 201 16.66 2.30 10.61
N LYS A 202 15.96 3.05 11.47
CA LYS A 202 16.52 3.58 12.72
C LYS A 202 16.96 2.46 13.66
N LEU A 203 16.15 1.41 13.81
CA LEU A 203 16.49 0.26 14.63
C LEU A 203 17.72 -0.50 14.08
N ALA A 204 17.83 -0.63 12.75
CA ALA A 204 18.99 -1.24 12.10
C ALA A 204 20.27 -0.42 12.28
N GLU A 205 20.18 0.92 12.24
CA GLU A 205 21.31 1.82 12.52
C GLU A 205 21.78 1.69 13.98
N GLU A 206 20.84 1.73 14.93
CA GLU A 206 21.15 1.57 16.36
C GLU A 206 21.78 0.20 16.68
N ALA A 207 21.29 -0.86 16.05
CA ALA A 207 21.86 -2.20 16.16
C ALA A 207 23.29 -2.28 15.57
N ARG A 208 23.54 -1.58 14.44
CA ARG A 208 24.88 -1.47 13.84
C ARG A 208 25.84 -0.68 14.72
N GLU A 209 25.40 0.37 15.40
CA GLU A 209 26.28 1.15 16.28
C GLU A 209 26.64 0.39 17.55
N LYS A 210 25.67 -0.27 18.18
CA LYS A 210 25.89 -1.15 19.34
C LYS A 210 26.87 -2.28 19.02
N SER A 211 26.87 -2.83 17.80
CA SER A 211 27.83 -3.87 17.41
C SER A 211 29.26 -3.34 17.26
N LYS A 212 29.46 -2.11 16.76
CA LYS A 212 30.79 -1.46 16.73
C LYS A 212 31.34 -1.22 18.14
N GLN A 213 30.52 -0.66 19.03
CA GLN A 213 30.91 -0.37 20.42
C GLN A 213 31.32 -1.65 21.18
N ARG A 214 30.64 -2.77 20.91
CA ARG A 214 31.00 -4.06 21.52
C ARG A 214 32.36 -4.59 21.03
N LEU A 215 32.72 -4.35 19.77
CA LEU A 215 34.00 -4.76 19.19
C LEU A 215 35.17 -3.92 19.73
N THR A 216 35.02 -2.60 19.88
CA THR A 216 36.10 -1.73 20.37
C THR A 216 36.46 -2.00 21.82
N ILE A 217 35.50 -2.34 22.69
CA ILE A 217 35.74 -2.68 24.09
C ILE A 217 36.45 -4.05 24.24
N SER A 218 36.28 -4.96 23.28
CA SER A 218 36.86 -6.31 23.30
C SER A 218 38.30 -6.43 22.79
N VAL A 219 38.96 -5.32 22.42
CA VAL A 219 40.39 -5.32 22.02
C VAL A 219 41.24 -4.89 23.22
N PRO A 220 41.79 -5.83 24.02
CA PRO A 220 42.70 -5.47 25.10
C PRO A 220 44.00 -4.87 24.52
N ALA A 221 44.48 -3.79 25.15
CA ALA A 221 45.76 -3.18 24.82
C ALA A 221 46.92 -4.13 25.21
N SER A 222 47.25 -5.06 24.31
CA SER A 222 48.31 -6.03 24.55
C SER A 222 49.67 -5.35 24.62
N LYS A 223 50.44 -5.71 25.65
CA LYS A 223 51.68 -5.09 26.12
C LYS A 223 52.67 -4.77 24.99
N ARG A 224 53.24 -3.55 25.03
CA ARG A 224 54.47 -3.25 24.27
C ARG A 224 55.60 -4.15 24.81
N PRO A 225 56.41 -4.80 23.96
CA PRO A 225 57.58 -5.53 24.44
C PRO A 225 58.61 -4.54 25.00
N HIS A 226 59.01 -4.75 26.25
CA HIS A 226 60.16 -4.08 26.84
C HIS A 226 61.41 -4.58 26.11
N LYS A 227 62.29 -3.68 25.69
CA LYS A 227 63.52 -4.02 24.98
C LYS A 227 64.69 -3.73 25.89
N ASP A 228 65.05 -4.73 26.68
CA ASP A 228 66.22 -4.67 27.55
C ASP A 228 67.50 -4.53 26.71
N SER A 229 68.48 -3.83 27.27
CA SER A 229 69.77 -3.47 26.65
C SER A 229 70.93 -3.96 27.50
#